data_AF-A0A9N8HUR7-F1
#
_entry.id   AF-A0A9N8HUR7-F1
#
_cell.length_a   1.000
_cell.length_b   1.000
_cell.length_c   1.000
_cell.angle_alpha   90.00
_cell.angle_beta   90.00
_cell.angle_gamma   90.00
#
_symmetry.space_group_name_H-M   'P 1'
#
loop_
_entity.id
_entity.type
_entity.pdbx_description
1 polymer ?
#
loop_
_entity_poly.entity_id
_entity_poly.type
_entity_poly.pdbx_seq_one_letter_code
_entity_poly.pdbx_strand_id
1 'polypeptide(L)'
;MATLACQNAAALYRTESTLYRNRAIHDGRALELLKRVSHRKEEDWHRVYVVPVQDEVQRLEQLAQVSKETAKQKEDHFVTLRNQTHASIAIIMNEIAKQYNHEFQKALSATTTTADGSCTTTGLECLQQTESLMKELHTKSKSFPQLRQPVPSHNNNNNNTQSLEYLDWLRTESSKQLLEDPSTSPFYRLLHSIQRHSSLSTTTTDNNTIQIEVAPLKSYARIVQKSQDKYKGDFSQVTDYVRGMVVFSNLMELHRGLQAIMANDDTNDDEHAKDDDSTTSSGFIVELQFHLASFLRIKNTKGHVSYEAARSVHMFNPASTSRIFCWQDDDEDDDDDEEVELAKLLQEIATGVTTRLTLDYSTALWKPENQKRLADAFADRRCSLLCISLRSCRCGDDFIDMCLNQERRPHVWEEQETEIVYHTVRLGSILHEGTAGRISQKGVKLLLSHGNTSLRVLDLEGCLDLDWYENCGDEVVSTIEAHIATCLEQGKAPLPQLQELNLKSTGLTPSGAKRIADMQERGQLPQLQTILMDEDLTKPPRRVGPK
;
A
#
# COMPACT_ATOMS: atom_id res chain seq x y z
N MET A 1 13.41 23.12 -23.09
CA MET A 1 13.43 24.60 -23.21
C MET A 1 14.60 25.13 -24.03
N ALA A 2 15.85 24.71 -23.79
CA ALA A 2 17.02 25.16 -24.58
C ALA A 2 16.92 24.84 -26.08
N THR A 3 16.48 23.63 -26.45
CA THR A 3 16.26 23.24 -27.86
C THR A 3 15.22 24.13 -28.55
N LEU A 4 14.13 24.48 -27.85
CA LEU A 4 13.09 25.36 -28.35
C LEU A 4 13.61 26.81 -28.51
N ALA A 5 14.48 27.27 -27.60
CA ALA A 5 15.14 28.56 -27.72
C ALA A 5 16.09 28.62 -28.94
N CYS A 6 16.87 27.56 -29.20
CA CYS A 6 17.73 27.46 -30.38
C CYS A 6 16.92 27.42 -31.69
N GLN A 7 15.82 26.66 -31.73
CA GLN A 7 14.94 26.60 -32.89
C GLN A 7 14.28 27.96 -33.18
N ASN A 8 13.84 28.67 -32.12
CA ASN A 8 13.27 30.00 -32.24
C ASN A 8 14.31 31.05 -32.67
N ALA A 9 15.55 30.97 -32.16
CA ALA A 9 16.64 31.84 -32.59
C ALA A 9 17.01 31.63 -34.07
N ALA A 10 17.08 30.37 -34.52
CA ALA A 10 17.32 30.03 -35.92
C ALA A 10 16.16 30.45 -36.86
N ALA A 11 14.92 30.42 -36.37
CA ALA A 11 13.76 30.93 -37.10
C ALA A 11 13.78 32.47 -37.17
N LEU A 12 14.07 33.16 -36.07
CA LEU A 12 14.26 34.62 -36.02
C LEU A 12 15.38 35.08 -36.96
N TYR A 13 16.52 34.40 -36.96
CA TYR A 13 17.65 34.73 -37.84
C TYR A 13 17.31 34.53 -39.33
N ARG A 14 16.56 33.47 -39.68
CA ARG A 14 16.05 33.27 -41.05
C ARG A 14 15.07 34.37 -41.46
N THR A 15 14.21 34.80 -40.55
CA THR A 15 13.21 35.83 -40.80
C THR A 15 13.85 37.22 -40.93
N GLU A 16 14.81 37.55 -40.06
CA GLU A 16 15.59 38.79 -40.12
C GLU A 16 16.50 38.83 -41.35
N SER A 17 17.14 37.72 -41.73
CA SER A 17 17.94 37.63 -42.97
C SER A 17 17.10 37.91 -44.22
N THR A 18 15.85 37.42 -44.23
CA THR A 18 14.90 37.65 -45.32
C THR A 18 14.41 39.11 -45.33
N LEU A 19 14.15 39.69 -44.15
CA LEU A 19 13.79 41.10 -44.00
C LEU A 19 14.94 42.05 -44.36
N TYR A 20 16.18 41.71 -44.01
CA TYR A 20 17.38 42.46 -44.39
C TYR A 20 17.66 42.36 -45.89
N ARG A 21 17.46 41.20 -46.52
CA ARG A 21 17.50 41.08 -47.99
C ARG A 21 16.48 41.98 -48.66
N ASN A 22 15.25 42.01 -48.15
CA ASN A 22 14.17 42.83 -48.73
C ASN A 22 14.36 44.34 -48.49
N ARG A 23 14.91 44.76 -47.35
CA ARG A 23 15.30 46.17 -47.10
C ARG A 23 16.53 46.60 -47.90
N ALA A 24 17.51 45.71 -48.06
CA ALA A 24 18.73 45.97 -48.84
C ALA A 24 18.47 46.17 -50.34
N ILE A 25 17.37 45.65 -50.86
CA ILE A 25 16.96 45.87 -52.25
C ILE A 25 16.38 47.29 -52.45
N HIS A 26 15.85 47.93 -51.40
CA HIS A 26 15.21 49.25 -51.49
C HIS A 26 16.12 50.44 -51.17
N ASP A 27 17.15 50.28 -50.34
CA ASP A 27 18.12 51.33 -50.06
C ASP A 27 19.38 51.15 -50.94
N GLY A 28 19.61 52.05 -51.89
CA GLY A 28 20.78 52.03 -52.79
C GLY A 28 22.15 51.95 -52.09
N ARG A 29 22.22 52.22 -50.78
CA ARG A 29 23.41 52.02 -49.93
C ARG A 29 23.77 50.54 -49.71
N ALA A 30 22.79 49.64 -49.68
CA ALA A 30 23.06 48.22 -49.48
C ALA A 30 23.58 47.54 -50.76
N LEU A 31 23.21 48.05 -51.94
CA LEU A 31 23.81 47.62 -53.22
C LEU A 31 25.29 48.03 -53.31
N GLU A 32 25.67 49.17 -52.71
CA GLU A 32 27.05 49.66 -52.70
C GLU A 32 27.91 48.95 -51.64
N LEU A 33 27.33 48.58 -50.49
CA LEU A 33 27.91 47.64 -49.54
C LEU A 33 28.06 46.24 -50.17
N LEU A 34 27.02 45.72 -50.84
CA LEU A 34 27.08 44.44 -51.55
C LEU A 34 28.11 44.45 -52.69
N LYS A 35 28.32 45.56 -53.41
CA LYS A 35 29.40 45.70 -54.41
C LYS A 35 30.80 45.77 -53.78
N ARG A 36 30.97 46.46 -52.65
CA ARG A 36 32.24 46.46 -51.89
C ARG A 36 32.55 45.09 -51.31
N VAL A 37 31.52 44.33 -51.03
CA VAL A 37 31.62 43.01 -50.43
C VAL A 37 31.66 41.90 -51.50
N SER A 38 31.15 42.12 -52.73
CA SER A 38 31.26 41.21 -53.88
C SER A 38 32.63 41.26 -54.58
N HIS A 39 33.53 42.15 -54.15
CA HIS A 39 34.93 42.17 -54.56
C HIS A 39 35.86 41.51 -53.55
N ARG A 40 35.34 41.10 -52.38
CA ARG A 40 36.07 40.16 -51.53
C ARG A 40 35.86 38.76 -52.10
N LYS A 41 36.95 38.03 -52.27
CA LYS A 41 36.89 36.64 -52.75
C LYS A 41 35.96 35.86 -51.82
N GLU A 42 35.23 34.90 -52.37
CA GLU A 42 34.31 34.03 -51.62
C GLU A 42 34.98 33.39 -50.38
N GLU A 43 36.30 33.20 -50.45
CA GLU A 43 37.18 32.79 -49.35
C GLU A 43 37.15 33.75 -48.12
N ASP A 44 37.06 35.06 -48.32
CA ASP A 44 37.01 36.05 -47.23
C ASP A 44 35.67 36.01 -46.50
N TRP A 45 34.57 35.73 -47.21
CA TRP A 45 33.24 35.59 -46.58
C TRP A 45 33.15 34.35 -45.71
N HIS A 46 33.65 33.22 -46.24
CA HIS A 46 33.67 31.97 -45.51
C HIS A 46 34.48 32.11 -44.21
N ARG A 47 35.64 32.78 -44.30
CA ARG A 47 36.51 33.01 -43.15
C ARG A 47 35.98 34.01 -42.13
N VAL A 48 35.35 35.11 -42.57
CA VAL A 48 34.91 36.19 -41.66
C VAL A 48 33.56 35.88 -40.99
N TYR A 49 32.67 35.14 -41.65
CA TYR A 49 31.31 34.96 -41.17
C TYR A 49 30.90 33.50 -40.96
N VAL A 50 31.34 32.56 -41.82
CA VAL A 50 30.92 31.15 -41.70
C VAL A 50 31.68 30.43 -40.61
N VAL A 51 33.02 30.57 -40.56
CA VAL A 51 33.86 29.93 -39.52
C VAL A 51 33.45 30.36 -38.11
N PRO A 52 33.26 31.66 -37.78
CA PRO A 52 32.84 32.05 -36.43
C PRO A 52 31.43 31.57 -36.04
N VAL A 53 30.51 31.44 -37.00
CA VAL A 53 29.17 30.89 -36.75
C VAL A 53 29.23 29.39 -36.53
N GLN A 54 30.05 28.66 -37.30
CA GLN A 54 30.28 27.22 -37.07
C GLN A 54 30.95 26.98 -35.71
N ASP A 55 31.95 27.78 -35.34
CA ASP A 55 32.61 27.71 -34.03
C ASP A 55 31.61 27.99 -32.89
N GLU A 56 30.73 28.99 -33.02
CA GLU A 56 29.71 29.29 -32.00
C GLU A 56 28.62 28.22 -31.94
N VAL A 57 28.20 27.63 -33.08
CA VAL A 57 27.27 26.49 -33.10
C VAL A 57 27.90 25.30 -32.38
N GLN A 58 29.15 24.96 -32.70
CA GLN A 58 29.87 23.88 -32.03
C GLN A 58 30.02 24.15 -30.52
N ARG A 59 30.29 25.40 -30.12
CA ARG A 59 30.33 25.81 -28.71
C ARG A 59 28.98 25.64 -28.02
N LEU A 60 27.88 26.01 -28.66
CA LEU A 60 26.53 25.85 -28.12
C LEU A 60 26.13 24.36 -28.02
N GLU A 61 26.52 23.53 -28.98
CA GLU A 61 26.33 22.08 -28.91
C GLU A 61 27.11 21.46 -27.75
N GLN A 62 28.37 21.87 -27.55
CA GLN A 62 29.17 21.46 -26.39
C GLN A 62 28.52 21.90 -25.07
N LEU A 63 28.05 23.15 -24.97
CA LEU A 63 27.34 23.64 -23.79
C LEU A 63 26.03 22.89 -23.53
N ALA A 64 25.29 22.55 -24.59
CA ALA A 64 24.07 21.76 -24.48
C ALA A 64 24.35 20.34 -23.97
N GLN A 65 25.42 19.71 -24.47
CA GLN A 65 25.86 18.39 -24.01
C GLN A 65 26.29 18.43 -22.53
N VAL A 66 27.11 19.42 -22.14
CA VAL A 66 27.51 19.62 -20.73
C VAL A 66 26.30 19.86 -19.83
N SER A 67 25.32 20.65 -20.29
CA SER A 67 24.08 20.88 -19.55
C SER A 67 23.24 19.60 -19.41
N LYS A 68 23.20 18.74 -20.44
CA LYS A 68 22.49 17.46 -20.41
C LYS A 68 23.15 16.49 -19.44
N GLU A 69 24.48 16.37 -19.48
CA GLU A 69 25.26 15.55 -18.53
C GLU A 69 25.13 16.06 -17.10
N THR A 70 25.19 17.37 -16.88
CA THR A 70 25.00 17.96 -15.55
C THR A 70 23.59 17.71 -15.01
N ALA A 71 22.56 17.81 -15.88
CA ALA A 71 21.19 17.50 -15.50
C ALA A 71 21.04 16.02 -15.11
N LYS A 72 21.59 15.10 -15.93
CA LYS A 72 21.60 13.67 -15.63
C LYS A 72 22.31 13.36 -14.31
N GLN A 73 23.49 13.93 -14.07
CA GLN A 73 24.22 13.75 -12.81
C GLN A 73 23.43 14.25 -11.59
N LYS A 74 22.70 15.38 -11.71
CA LYS A 74 21.84 15.88 -10.65
C LYS A 74 20.62 14.99 -10.42
N GLU A 75 20.04 14.46 -11.48
CA GLU A 75 18.95 13.49 -11.41
C GLU A 75 19.41 12.19 -10.73
N ASP A 76 20.53 11.62 -11.16
CA ASP A 76 21.14 10.43 -10.56
C ASP A 76 21.45 10.65 -9.07
N HIS A 77 21.98 11.83 -8.71
CA HIS A 77 22.23 12.22 -7.32
C HIS A 77 20.93 12.33 -6.51
N PHE A 78 19.88 12.95 -7.08
CA PHE A 78 18.58 13.08 -6.42
C PHE A 78 17.91 11.72 -6.23
N VAL A 79 17.96 10.83 -7.23
CA VAL A 79 17.47 9.45 -7.14
C VAL A 79 18.22 8.69 -6.06
N THR A 80 19.55 8.82 -6.01
CA THR A 80 20.39 8.19 -4.97
C THR A 80 20.00 8.69 -3.57
N LEU A 81 19.87 10.00 -3.38
CA LEU A 81 19.48 10.60 -2.09
C LEU A 81 18.07 10.17 -1.68
N ARG A 82 17.12 10.13 -2.63
CA ARG A 82 15.76 9.64 -2.41
C ARG A 82 15.77 8.18 -1.94
N ASN A 83 16.50 7.31 -2.63
CA ASN A 83 16.59 5.89 -2.29
C ASN A 83 17.25 5.68 -0.90
N GLN A 84 18.31 6.44 -0.59
CA GLN A 84 18.93 6.42 0.74
C GLN A 84 17.96 6.89 1.85
N THR A 85 17.15 7.90 1.55
CA THR A 85 16.13 8.42 2.47
C THR A 85 15.02 7.38 2.68
N HIS A 86 14.53 6.74 1.61
CA HIS A 86 13.58 5.63 1.70
C HIS A 86 14.12 4.47 2.54
N ALA A 87 15.35 4.03 2.29
CA ALA A 87 15.99 2.96 3.07
C ALA A 87 16.09 3.33 4.56
N SER A 88 16.53 4.56 4.86
CA SER A 88 16.65 5.05 6.24
C SER A 88 15.30 5.09 6.96
N ILE A 89 14.27 5.60 6.29
CA ILE A 89 12.91 5.63 6.86
C ILE A 89 12.36 4.21 7.01
N ALA A 90 12.60 3.31 6.05
CA ALA A 90 12.17 1.91 6.16
C ALA A 90 12.78 1.23 7.39
N ILE A 91 14.09 1.43 7.65
CA ILE A 91 14.77 0.95 8.85
C ILE A 91 14.11 1.52 10.12
N ILE A 92 13.85 2.83 10.15
CA ILE A 92 13.23 3.48 11.31
C ILE A 92 11.80 2.98 11.55
N MET A 93 11.01 2.81 10.48
CA MET A 93 9.65 2.30 10.55
C MET A 93 9.63 0.84 11.03
N ASN A 94 10.60 0.04 10.59
CA ASN A 94 10.76 -1.33 11.05
C ASN A 94 11.09 -1.38 12.56
N GLU A 95 12.02 -0.54 13.02
CA GLU A 95 12.35 -0.42 14.44
C GLU A 95 11.15 0.03 15.29
N ILE A 96 10.34 0.96 14.78
CA ILE A 96 9.09 1.38 15.43
C ILE A 96 8.09 0.21 15.47
N ALA A 97 7.95 -0.55 14.40
CA ALA A 97 7.07 -1.73 14.36
C ALA A 97 7.50 -2.78 15.40
N LYS A 98 8.81 -3.04 15.53
CA LYS A 98 9.37 -3.90 16.58
C LYS A 98 9.03 -3.42 17.97
N GLN A 99 9.16 -2.12 18.24
CA GLN A 99 8.79 -1.54 19.52
C GLN A 99 7.28 -1.68 19.81
N TYR A 100 6.43 -1.45 18.81
CA TYR A 100 4.99 -1.67 18.93
C TYR A 100 4.67 -3.13 19.25
N ASN A 101 5.28 -4.08 18.52
CA ASN A 101 5.03 -5.49 18.77
C ASN A 101 5.54 -5.94 20.15
N HIS A 102 6.72 -5.47 20.56
CA HIS A 102 7.24 -5.76 21.90
C HIS A 102 6.30 -5.27 23.01
N GLU A 103 5.83 -4.01 22.92
CA GLU A 103 4.87 -3.48 23.90
C GLU A 103 3.49 -4.15 23.82
N PHE A 104 3.10 -4.63 22.64
CA PHE A 104 1.87 -5.42 22.45
C PHE A 104 1.96 -6.77 23.17
N GLN A 105 3.05 -7.51 22.95
CA GLN A 105 3.30 -8.79 23.64
C GLN A 105 3.40 -8.60 25.15
N LYS A 106 4.04 -7.51 25.60
CA LYS A 106 4.06 -7.15 27.01
C LYS A 106 2.65 -6.91 27.56
N ALA A 107 1.80 -6.17 26.85
CA ALA A 107 0.41 -5.94 27.24
C ALA A 107 -0.41 -7.25 27.28
N LEU A 108 -0.17 -8.19 26.36
CA LEU A 108 -0.79 -9.51 26.36
C LEU A 108 -0.33 -10.40 27.52
N SER A 109 0.95 -10.35 27.87
CA SER A 109 1.47 -11.12 29.01
C SER A 109 0.95 -10.58 30.35
N ALA A 110 0.82 -9.26 30.48
CA ALA A 110 0.38 -8.60 31.71
C ALA A 110 -1.07 -8.93 32.11
N THR A 111 -1.91 -9.39 31.18
CA THR A 111 -3.30 -9.77 31.47
C THR A 111 -3.45 -11.19 32.03
N THR A 112 -2.36 -11.99 32.09
CA THR A 112 -2.42 -13.41 32.48
C THR A 112 -2.19 -13.71 33.96
N THR A 113 -1.80 -12.71 34.77
CA THR A 113 -1.37 -12.96 36.16
C THR A 113 -2.16 -12.11 37.15
N THR A 114 -3.20 -12.68 37.76
CA THR A 114 -3.80 -12.14 38.97
C THR A 114 -3.13 -12.77 40.20
N ALA A 115 -2.98 -12.00 41.28
CA ALA A 115 -2.24 -12.40 42.49
C ALA A 115 -2.86 -13.61 43.23
N ASP A 116 -4.12 -13.93 42.93
CA ASP A 116 -4.91 -15.02 43.48
C ASP A 116 -4.87 -16.30 42.61
N GLY A 117 -4.20 -16.28 41.45
CA GLY A 117 -4.09 -17.44 40.56
C GLY A 117 -5.40 -17.87 39.90
N SER A 118 -6.51 -17.16 40.14
CA SER A 118 -7.80 -17.39 39.49
C SER A 118 -8.02 -16.39 38.37
N CYS A 119 -7.37 -16.62 37.22
CA CYS A 119 -7.68 -15.90 36.00
C CYS A 119 -8.56 -16.79 35.12
N THR A 120 -9.83 -16.41 34.93
CA THR A 120 -10.77 -17.16 34.06
C THR A 120 -10.70 -16.75 32.60
N THR A 121 -9.93 -15.72 32.25
CA THR A 121 -9.91 -15.15 30.90
C THR A 121 -8.48 -14.88 30.49
N THR A 122 -7.96 -15.69 29.57
CA THR A 122 -6.60 -15.54 29.08
C THR A 122 -6.41 -14.17 28.39
N GLY A 123 -5.18 -13.64 28.36
CA GLY A 123 -4.89 -12.40 27.64
C GLY A 123 -5.31 -12.44 26.16
N LEU A 124 -5.29 -13.63 25.57
CA LEU A 124 -5.77 -13.90 24.22
C LEU A 124 -7.29 -13.72 24.09
N GLU A 125 -8.07 -14.22 25.05
CA GLU A 125 -9.53 -14.02 25.06
C GLU A 125 -9.88 -12.53 25.19
N CYS A 126 -9.19 -11.80 26.07
CA CYS A 126 -9.40 -10.35 26.21
C CYS A 126 -9.08 -9.62 24.89
N LEU A 127 -8.02 -10.02 24.18
CA LEU A 127 -7.69 -9.49 22.86
C LEU A 127 -8.78 -9.78 21.84
N GLN A 128 -9.24 -11.03 21.73
CA GLN A 128 -10.29 -11.44 20.79
C GLN A 128 -11.60 -10.70 21.06
N GLN A 129 -11.98 -10.54 22.32
CA GLN A 129 -13.16 -9.77 22.72
C GLN A 129 -13.00 -8.29 22.37
N THR A 130 -11.82 -7.70 22.62
CA THR A 130 -11.51 -6.31 22.25
C THR A 130 -11.55 -6.11 20.73
N GLU A 131 -11.01 -7.05 19.95
CA GLU A 131 -11.05 -7.02 18.50
C GLU A 131 -12.50 -7.11 17.99
N SER A 132 -13.32 -7.98 18.59
CA SER A 132 -14.74 -8.10 18.27
C SER A 132 -15.48 -6.78 18.52
N LEU A 133 -15.29 -6.14 19.68
CA LEU A 133 -15.89 -4.83 19.99
C LEU A 133 -15.43 -3.75 19.00
N MET A 134 -14.14 -3.71 18.66
CA MET A 134 -13.63 -2.75 17.67
C MET A 134 -14.23 -2.98 16.27
N LYS A 135 -14.42 -4.24 15.86
CA LYS A 135 -15.08 -4.57 14.59
C LYS A 135 -16.54 -4.14 14.59
N GLU A 136 -17.25 -4.33 15.71
CA GLU A 136 -18.63 -3.89 15.87
C GLU A 136 -18.74 -2.36 15.80
N LEU A 137 -17.93 -1.64 16.58
CA LEU A 137 -17.85 -0.18 16.54
C LEU A 137 -17.50 0.34 15.14
N HIS A 138 -16.59 -0.32 14.43
CA HIS A 138 -16.25 0.03 13.06
C HIS A 138 -17.43 -0.19 12.10
N THR A 139 -18.16 -1.28 12.26
CA THR A 139 -19.34 -1.59 11.45
C THR A 139 -20.46 -0.59 11.70
N LYS A 140 -20.74 -0.26 12.97
CA LYS A 140 -21.64 0.84 13.36
C LYS A 140 -21.16 2.18 12.79
N SER A 141 -19.86 2.49 12.84
CA SER A 141 -19.33 3.74 12.29
C SER A 141 -19.55 3.88 10.77
N LYS A 142 -19.52 2.75 10.04
CA LYS A 142 -19.74 2.70 8.59
C LYS A 142 -21.21 2.79 8.19
N SER A 143 -22.14 2.42 9.07
CA SER A 143 -23.58 2.56 8.79
C SER A 143 -24.05 4.00 8.85
N PHE A 144 -23.27 4.92 9.43
CA PHE A 144 -23.56 6.34 9.33
C PHE A 144 -23.23 6.84 7.91
N PRO A 145 -24.20 7.45 7.19
CA PRO A 145 -23.92 8.13 5.93
C PRO A 145 -22.81 9.16 6.13
N GLN A 146 -21.99 9.41 5.10
CA GLN A 146 -20.80 10.27 5.14
C GLN A 146 -20.94 11.39 6.17
N LEU A 147 -20.28 11.23 7.32
CA LEU A 147 -20.39 12.16 8.43
C LEU A 147 -19.95 13.55 7.93
N ARG A 148 -20.88 14.50 7.97
CA ARG A 148 -20.62 15.91 7.67
C ARG A 148 -20.86 16.76 8.92
N GLN A 149 -19.99 17.74 9.12
CA GLN A 149 -20.17 18.80 10.08
C GLN A 149 -21.47 19.55 9.75
N PRO A 150 -22.14 20.13 10.76
CA PRO A 150 -23.42 20.79 10.56
C PRO A 150 -23.26 21.99 9.61
N VAL A 151 -24.33 22.32 8.90
CA VAL A 151 -24.40 23.50 8.03
C VAL A 151 -25.43 24.45 8.61
N PRO A 152 -25.08 25.72 8.90
CA PRO A 152 -26.01 26.66 9.53
C PRO A 152 -27.23 26.92 8.63
N SER A 153 -28.42 26.81 9.19
CA SER A 153 -29.72 26.94 8.50
C SER A 153 -29.98 28.33 7.89
N HIS A 154 -29.31 29.36 8.39
CA HIS A 154 -29.43 30.72 7.84
C HIS A 154 -28.63 30.94 6.55
N ASN A 155 -27.85 29.96 6.08
CA ASN A 155 -27.02 30.08 4.88
C ASN A 155 -27.69 29.53 3.60
N ASN A 156 -29.02 29.68 3.50
CA ASN A 156 -29.87 29.00 2.52
C ASN A 156 -29.58 29.28 1.04
N ASN A 157 -28.77 30.29 0.69
CA ASN A 157 -28.55 30.66 -0.71
C ASN A 157 -27.16 30.34 -1.27
N ASN A 158 -26.23 29.83 -0.46
CA ASN A 158 -24.97 29.23 -0.94
C ASN A 158 -24.38 28.41 0.21
N ASN A 159 -24.74 27.13 0.30
CA ASN A 159 -24.11 26.11 1.14
C ASN A 159 -22.66 25.85 0.70
N ASN A 160 -21.86 26.91 0.61
CA ASN A 160 -20.48 26.84 0.24
C ASN A 160 -19.70 26.39 1.47
N THR A 161 -19.74 25.08 1.72
CA THR A 161 -18.92 24.41 2.74
C THR A 161 -17.42 24.50 2.42
N GLN A 162 -17.04 25.07 1.27
CA GLN A 162 -15.67 25.40 0.90
C GLN A 162 -15.29 26.85 1.21
N SER A 163 -16.21 27.65 1.75
CA SER A 163 -15.95 29.05 2.11
C SER A 163 -15.18 29.19 3.42
N LEU A 164 -14.38 30.25 3.53
CA LEU A 164 -13.65 30.56 4.76
C LEU A 164 -14.59 31.05 5.88
N GLU A 165 -15.72 31.65 5.50
CA GLU A 165 -16.80 32.05 6.41
C GLU A 165 -17.42 30.82 7.09
N TYR A 166 -17.65 29.73 6.34
CA TYR A 166 -18.10 28.47 6.92
C TYR A 166 -17.07 27.88 7.88
N LEU A 167 -15.78 27.93 7.53
CA LEU A 167 -14.70 27.47 8.42
C LEU A 167 -14.61 28.30 9.71
N ASP A 168 -14.79 29.62 9.64
CA ASP A 168 -14.79 30.50 10.80
C ASP A 168 -15.99 30.26 11.72
N TRP A 169 -17.17 30.06 11.12
CA TRP A 169 -18.36 29.63 11.85
C TRP A 169 -18.14 28.28 12.54
N LEU A 170 -17.64 27.27 11.81
CA LEU A 170 -17.33 25.95 12.33
C LEU A 170 -16.34 26.02 13.51
N ARG A 171 -15.35 26.93 13.43
CA ARG A 171 -14.38 27.18 14.51
C ARG A 171 -15.04 27.75 15.75
N THR A 172 -15.89 28.75 15.55
CA THR A 172 -16.57 29.45 16.64
C THR A 172 -17.47 28.48 17.40
N GLU A 173 -18.28 27.70 16.69
CA GLU A 173 -19.17 26.71 17.31
C GLU A 173 -18.40 25.54 17.96
N SER A 174 -17.33 25.05 17.31
CA SER A 174 -16.46 24.03 17.91
C SER A 174 -15.76 24.54 19.17
N SER A 175 -15.41 25.82 19.22
CA SER A 175 -14.80 26.45 20.40
C SER A 175 -15.81 26.54 21.55
N LYS A 176 -17.06 26.88 21.26
CA LYS A 176 -18.13 26.90 22.28
C LYS A 176 -18.27 25.54 22.94
N GLN A 177 -18.31 24.45 22.18
CA GLN A 177 -18.42 23.10 22.76
C GLN A 177 -17.24 22.67 23.64
N LEU A 178 -16.06 23.22 23.40
CA LEU A 178 -14.87 22.97 24.20
C LEU A 178 -14.77 23.87 25.44
N LEU A 179 -15.36 25.08 25.38
CA LEU A 179 -15.36 26.09 26.44
C LEU A 179 -16.61 26.04 27.33
N GLU A 180 -17.69 25.43 26.84
CA GLU A 180 -18.88 25.13 27.61
C GLU A 180 -18.52 24.31 28.86
N ASP A 181 -19.35 24.47 29.89
CA ASP A 181 -19.21 23.72 31.14
C ASP A 181 -19.05 22.22 30.82
N PRO A 182 -17.99 21.55 31.31
CA PRO A 182 -17.79 20.12 31.09
C PRO A 182 -19.00 19.26 31.48
N SER A 183 -19.86 19.75 32.38
CA SER A 183 -21.10 19.06 32.75
C SER A 183 -22.18 19.09 31.67
N THR A 184 -22.19 20.09 30.78
CA THR A 184 -23.22 20.24 29.74
C THR A 184 -22.78 19.67 28.39
N SER A 185 -21.49 19.77 28.08
CA SER A 185 -20.94 19.30 26.80
C SER A 185 -21.14 17.78 26.62
N PRO A 186 -21.83 17.33 25.55
CA PRO A 186 -22.01 15.90 25.26
C PRO A 186 -20.67 15.16 25.16
N PHE A 187 -19.64 15.83 24.66
CA PHE A 187 -18.29 15.28 24.53
C PHE A 187 -17.67 14.99 25.90
N TYR A 188 -17.70 15.95 26.83
CA TYR A 188 -17.19 15.72 28.19
C TYR A 188 -18.05 14.72 28.97
N ARG A 189 -19.37 14.67 28.74
CA ARG A 189 -20.24 13.64 29.33
C ARG A 189 -19.84 12.23 28.91
N LEU A 190 -19.53 12.00 27.63
CA LEU A 190 -19.02 10.72 27.13
C LEU A 190 -17.68 10.38 27.81
N LEU A 191 -16.75 11.33 27.86
CA LEU A 191 -15.45 11.16 28.50
C LEU A 191 -15.57 10.80 29.98
N HIS A 192 -16.45 11.48 30.72
CA HIS A 192 -16.74 11.16 32.12
C HIS A 192 -17.44 9.82 32.30
N SER A 193 -18.26 9.39 31.35
CA SER A 193 -18.88 8.07 31.36
C SER A 193 -17.83 6.97 31.24
N ILE A 194 -16.89 7.11 30.29
CA ILE A 194 -15.74 6.21 30.12
C ILE A 194 -14.92 6.13 31.41
N GLN A 195 -14.62 7.29 32.02
CA GLN A 195 -13.87 7.36 33.27
C GLN A 195 -14.59 6.66 34.44
N ARG A 196 -15.91 6.87 34.57
CA ARG A 196 -16.73 6.26 35.62
C ARG A 196 -16.78 4.74 35.50
N HIS A 197 -17.14 4.22 34.33
CA HIS A 197 -17.22 2.77 34.11
C HIS A 197 -15.89 2.05 34.35
N SER A 198 -14.79 2.73 34.08
CA SER A 198 -13.46 2.17 34.31
C SER A 198 -13.04 2.18 35.78
N SER A 199 -13.53 3.13 36.57
CA SER A 199 -13.18 3.29 37.99
C SER A 199 -13.97 2.37 38.93
N LEU A 200 -15.14 1.88 38.50
CA LEU A 200 -16.05 1.08 39.34
C LEU A 200 -15.55 -0.32 39.70
N SER A 201 -14.43 -0.79 39.13
CA SER A 201 -14.03 -2.21 39.21
C SER A 201 -12.80 -2.50 40.08
N THR A 202 -12.11 -1.51 40.64
CA THR A 202 -10.87 -1.76 41.42
C THR A 202 -10.91 -1.06 42.77
N THR A 203 -11.17 -1.84 43.83
CA THR A 203 -10.96 -1.43 45.23
C THR A 203 -9.48 -1.44 45.64
N THR A 204 -8.58 -1.81 44.73
CA THR A 204 -7.14 -1.88 44.93
C THR A 204 -6.45 -0.59 44.50
N THR A 205 -5.58 -0.06 45.36
CA THR A 205 -4.87 1.24 45.30
C THR A 205 -3.82 1.37 44.19
N ASP A 206 -3.89 0.58 43.13
CA ASP A 206 -2.93 0.65 42.03
C ASP A 206 -3.25 1.82 41.10
N ASN A 207 -2.20 2.52 40.66
CA ASN A 207 -2.19 3.77 39.87
C ASN A 207 -2.77 3.65 38.44
N ASN A 208 -3.81 2.84 38.24
CA ASN A 208 -4.53 2.63 36.99
C ASN A 208 -5.37 3.87 36.63
N THR A 209 -4.67 4.93 36.25
CA THR A 209 -5.28 6.21 35.94
C THR A 209 -5.50 6.28 34.43
N ILE A 210 -6.75 6.15 33.99
CA ILE A 210 -7.13 6.52 32.63
C ILE A 210 -6.86 8.01 32.46
N GLN A 211 -6.04 8.36 31.48
CA GLN A 211 -5.76 9.74 31.16
C GLN A 211 -6.65 10.16 30.00
N ILE A 212 -7.45 11.20 30.23
CA ILE A 212 -8.28 11.82 29.22
C ILE A 212 -7.65 13.15 28.88
N GLU A 213 -7.33 13.35 27.61
CA GLU A 213 -6.73 14.58 27.12
C GLU A 213 -7.55 15.12 25.96
N VAL A 214 -8.10 16.33 26.14
CA VAL A 214 -8.81 17.05 25.08
C VAL A 214 -7.80 17.91 24.35
N ALA A 215 -7.59 17.64 23.07
CA ALA A 215 -6.61 18.39 22.28
C ALA A 215 -7.16 19.78 21.94
N PRO A 216 -6.29 20.80 21.75
CA PRO A 216 -6.73 22.07 21.21
C PRO A 216 -7.32 21.87 19.81
N LEU A 217 -8.23 22.77 19.43
CA LEU A 217 -8.76 22.83 18.07
C LEU A 217 -7.61 22.82 17.08
N LYS A 218 -7.78 22.04 16.02
CA LYS A 218 -6.79 22.01 14.95
C LYS A 218 -6.58 23.42 14.39
N SER A 219 -5.32 23.77 14.12
CA SER A 219 -4.97 25.09 13.59
C SER A 219 -5.63 25.34 12.23
N TYR A 220 -5.96 26.60 11.95
CA TYR A 220 -6.60 27.02 10.68
C TYR A 220 -5.84 26.51 9.44
N ALA A 221 -4.54 26.75 9.37
CA ALA A 221 -3.69 26.32 8.25
C ALA A 221 -3.77 24.80 8.00
N ARG A 222 -3.75 23.99 9.06
CA ARG A 222 -3.83 22.52 8.95
C ARG A 222 -5.20 22.03 8.52
N ILE A 223 -6.28 22.75 8.84
CA ILE A 223 -7.64 22.43 8.36
C ILE A 223 -7.77 22.76 6.88
N VAL A 224 -7.30 23.94 6.45
CA VAL A 224 -7.27 24.32 5.03
C VAL A 224 -6.50 23.30 4.21
N GLN A 225 -5.27 22.97 4.63
CA GLN A 225 -4.44 21.98 3.96
C GLN A 225 -5.13 20.60 3.90
N LYS A 226 -5.66 20.11 5.03
CA LYS A 226 -6.32 18.79 5.09
C LYS A 226 -7.56 18.75 4.20
N SER A 227 -8.36 19.82 4.19
CA SER A 227 -9.56 19.92 3.37
C SER A 227 -9.23 19.94 1.88
N GLN A 228 -8.22 20.70 1.46
CA GLN A 228 -7.76 20.70 0.08
C GLN A 228 -7.23 19.32 -0.35
N ASP A 229 -6.34 18.74 0.44
CA ASP A 229 -5.67 17.46 0.11
C ASP A 229 -6.62 16.27 0.08
N LYS A 230 -7.58 16.20 1.02
CA LYS A 230 -8.43 15.01 1.23
C LYS A 230 -9.88 15.19 0.80
N TYR A 231 -10.42 16.39 0.95
CA TYR A 231 -11.85 16.67 0.81
C TYR A 231 -12.16 17.65 -0.32
N LYS A 232 -11.18 17.92 -1.21
CA LYS A 232 -11.32 18.83 -2.36
C LYS A 232 -11.83 20.22 -1.96
N GLY A 233 -11.41 20.69 -0.78
CA GLY A 233 -11.79 21.99 -0.23
C GLY A 233 -13.10 22.00 0.57
N ASP A 234 -13.83 20.89 0.69
CA ASP A 234 -15.05 20.82 1.50
C ASP A 234 -14.71 20.72 3.00
N PHE A 235 -14.95 21.78 3.78
CA PHE A 235 -14.70 21.78 5.22
C PHE A 235 -15.73 20.97 6.01
N SER A 236 -16.90 20.68 5.45
CA SER A 236 -17.92 19.90 6.14
C SER A 236 -17.49 18.45 6.36
N GLN A 237 -16.54 17.95 5.58
CA GLN A 237 -16.03 16.58 5.70
C GLN A 237 -14.87 16.44 6.71
N VAL A 238 -14.49 17.52 7.40
CA VAL A 238 -13.38 17.46 8.36
C VAL A 238 -13.87 16.90 9.70
N THR A 239 -13.56 15.63 9.95
CA THR A 239 -14.06 14.88 11.13
C THR A 239 -13.24 15.09 12.41
N ASP A 240 -12.02 15.60 12.31
CA ASP A 240 -11.06 15.64 13.43
C ASP A 240 -10.75 17.07 13.86
N TYR A 241 -11.73 17.96 13.75
CA TYR A 241 -11.55 19.36 14.09
C TYR A 241 -11.50 19.58 15.61
N VAL A 242 -12.55 19.09 16.29
CA VAL A 242 -12.55 18.78 17.72
C VAL A 242 -12.06 17.36 17.86
N ARG A 243 -11.11 17.15 18.77
CA ARG A 243 -10.56 15.82 19.00
C ARG A 243 -10.10 15.66 20.44
N GLY A 244 -10.26 14.45 20.96
CA GLY A 244 -9.67 14.06 22.24
C GLY A 244 -9.04 12.70 22.14
N MET A 245 -8.37 12.33 23.22
CA MET A 245 -7.80 11.02 23.38
C MET A 245 -8.05 10.46 24.77
N VAL A 246 -8.24 9.15 24.82
CA VAL A 246 -8.31 8.37 26.05
C VAL A 246 -7.15 7.39 26.04
N VAL A 247 -6.34 7.48 27.09
CA VAL A 247 -5.13 6.67 27.26
C VAL A 247 -5.35 5.68 28.38
N PHE A 248 -5.27 4.40 28.03
CA PHE A 248 -5.42 3.27 28.93
C PHE A 248 -4.05 2.72 29.30
N SER A 249 -3.90 2.23 30.54
CA SER A 249 -2.64 1.66 31.00
C SER A 249 -2.39 0.28 30.39
N ASN A 250 -3.46 -0.47 30.10
CA ASN A 250 -3.41 -1.85 29.62
C ASN A 250 -4.64 -2.21 28.75
N LEU A 251 -4.61 -3.40 28.14
CA LEU A 251 -5.65 -3.88 27.22
C LEU A 251 -7.01 -4.09 27.90
N MET A 252 -7.02 -4.50 29.17
CA MET A 252 -8.25 -4.73 29.93
C MET A 252 -9.02 -3.42 30.19
N GLU A 253 -8.30 -2.35 30.52
CA GLU A 253 -8.91 -1.02 30.66
C GLU A 253 -9.45 -0.49 29.34
N LEU A 254 -8.72 -0.69 28.23
CA LEU A 254 -9.20 -0.35 26.89
C LEU A 254 -10.51 -1.10 26.60
N HIS A 255 -10.54 -2.41 26.85
CA HIS A 255 -11.72 -3.24 26.67
C HIS A 255 -12.93 -2.68 27.44
N ARG A 256 -12.77 -2.39 28.73
CA ARG A 256 -13.83 -1.81 29.57
C ARG A 256 -14.27 -0.43 29.08
N GLY A 257 -13.32 0.39 28.63
CA GLY A 257 -13.61 1.69 28.03
C GLY A 257 -14.47 1.57 26.77
N LEU A 258 -14.19 0.60 25.91
CA LEU A 258 -15.00 0.32 24.71
C LEU A 258 -16.40 -0.20 25.05
N GLN A 259 -16.52 -1.10 26.03
CA GLN A 259 -17.81 -1.55 26.53
C GLN A 259 -18.66 -0.40 27.07
N ALA A 260 -18.05 0.53 27.81
CA ALA A 260 -18.74 1.71 28.32
C ALA A 260 -19.28 2.58 27.18
N ILE A 261 -18.53 2.74 26.09
CA ILE A 261 -18.99 3.51 24.92
C ILE A 261 -20.19 2.84 24.29
N MET A 262 -20.13 1.53 24.09
CA MET A 262 -21.23 0.77 23.50
C MET A 262 -22.49 0.80 24.37
N ALA A 263 -22.35 0.72 25.69
CA ALA A 263 -23.48 0.79 26.61
C ALA A 263 -24.17 2.18 26.62
N ASN A 264 -23.45 3.27 26.34
CA ASN A 264 -24.06 4.61 26.23
C ASN A 264 -24.81 4.80 24.90
N ASP A 265 -24.47 4.04 23.85
CA ASP A 265 -25.12 4.11 22.54
C ASP A 265 -26.58 3.64 22.65
N ASP A 266 -26.81 2.52 23.35
CA ASP A 266 -28.13 1.89 23.47
C ASP A 266 -29.11 2.70 24.35
N THR A 267 -28.62 3.61 25.20
CA THR A 267 -29.49 4.43 26.07
C THR A 267 -30.16 5.62 25.39
N ASN A 268 -29.80 5.93 24.15
CA ASN A 268 -30.40 7.05 23.41
C ASN A 268 -31.64 6.68 22.58
N ASP A 269 -32.03 5.40 22.56
CA ASP A 269 -33.23 4.91 21.84
C ASP A 269 -34.54 5.07 22.65
N ASP A 270 -34.54 5.83 23.75
CA ASP A 270 -35.77 6.18 24.46
C ASP A 270 -36.70 7.01 23.55
N GLU A 271 -37.65 6.31 22.92
CA GLU A 271 -38.68 6.82 22.00
C GLU A 271 -39.55 7.97 22.59
N HIS A 272 -39.40 8.28 23.87
CA HIS A 272 -40.12 9.34 24.56
C HIS A 272 -39.55 10.76 24.38
N ALA A 273 -38.40 10.93 23.71
CA ALA A 273 -37.85 12.25 23.38
C ALA A 273 -38.40 12.89 22.08
N LYS A 274 -39.52 12.39 21.53
CA LYS A 274 -40.07 12.84 20.23
C LYS A 274 -40.79 14.20 20.24
N ASP A 275 -41.10 14.79 21.40
CA ASP A 275 -41.97 15.98 21.46
C ASP A 275 -41.28 17.28 21.92
N ASP A 276 -39.96 17.30 22.13
CA ASP A 276 -39.23 18.54 22.46
C ASP A 276 -38.22 18.88 21.35
N ASP A 277 -38.62 19.81 20.48
CA ASP A 277 -37.87 20.38 19.34
C ASP A 277 -36.65 21.23 19.77
N SER A 278 -36.03 20.90 20.90
CA SER A 278 -34.78 21.48 21.39
C SER A 278 -33.62 20.54 21.08
N THR A 279 -33.37 20.37 19.79
CA THR A 279 -32.25 19.63 19.20
C THR A 279 -30.89 20.24 19.61
N THR A 280 -30.40 19.87 20.80
CA THR A 280 -29.01 20.12 21.23
C THR A 280 -28.13 18.86 21.11
N SER A 281 -28.41 17.97 20.16
CA SER A 281 -27.31 17.23 19.55
C SER A 281 -26.68 18.21 18.57
N SER A 282 -25.57 18.81 18.97
CA SER A 282 -24.96 19.90 18.21
C SER A 282 -24.63 19.49 16.75
N GLY A 283 -24.62 18.18 16.45
CA GLY A 283 -24.38 17.63 15.12
C GLY A 283 -22.90 17.67 14.73
N PHE A 284 -22.04 18.22 15.59
CA PHE A 284 -20.62 18.31 15.33
C PHE A 284 -19.97 16.96 15.47
N ILE A 285 -19.09 16.66 14.52
CA ILE A 285 -18.30 15.43 14.55
C ILE A 285 -17.08 15.68 15.40
N VAL A 286 -16.87 14.80 16.37
CA VAL A 286 -15.71 14.79 17.24
C VAL A 286 -14.93 13.51 17.00
N GLU A 287 -13.61 13.62 16.85
CA GLU A 287 -12.72 12.46 16.77
C GLU A 287 -12.23 12.07 18.17
N LEU A 288 -12.55 10.86 18.62
CA LEU A 288 -12.01 10.31 19.87
C LEU A 288 -11.00 9.21 19.58
N GLN A 289 -9.76 9.39 20.00
CA GLN A 289 -8.67 8.43 19.80
C GLN A 289 -8.44 7.59 21.06
N PHE A 290 -8.41 6.27 20.91
CA PHE A 290 -8.11 5.34 22.01
C PHE A 290 -6.68 4.84 21.88
N HIS A 291 -5.92 4.92 22.98
CA HIS A 291 -4.51 4.54 22.98
C HIS A 291 -4.15 3.72 24.22
N LEU A 292 -3.28 2.73 24.04
CA LEU A 292 -2.49 2.21 25.16
C LEU A 292 -1.36 3.19 25.46
N ALA A 293 -1.05 3.41 26.74
CA ALA A 293 -0.02 4.33 27.19
C ALA A 293 1.36 4.01 26.57
N SER A 294 1.69 2.72 26.47
CA SER A 294 2.91 2.23 25.81
C SER A 294 2.96 2.63 24.33
N PHE A 295 1.84 2.49 23.63
CA PHE A 295 1.71 2.83 22.20
C PHE A 295 1.75 4.33 21.95
N LEU A 296 1.15 5.11 22.85
CA LEU A 296 1.23 6.57 22.79
C LEU A 296 2.66 7.07 23.02
N ARG A 297 3.41 6.44 23.93
CA ARG A 297 4.82 6.76 24.14
C ARG A 297 5.66 6.52 22.88
N ILE A 298 5.44 5.39 22.18
CA ILE A 298 6.12 5.12 20.90
C ILE A 298 5.73 6.18 19.86
N LYS A 299 4.43 6.50 19.75
CA LYS A 299 3.90 7.55 18.87
C LYS A 299 4.58 8.90 19.13
N ASN A 300 4.70 9.33 20.38
CA ASN A 300 5.20 10.65 20.74
C ASN A 300 6.74 10.78 20.70
N THR A 301 7.49 9.69 20.87
CA THR A 301 8.96 9.74 20.91
C THR A 301 9.59 9.71 19.52
N LYS A 302 9.25 8.71 18.70
CA LYS A 302 9.82 8.53 17.35
C LYS A 302 8.77 8.22 16.28
N GLY A 303 7.62 7.67 16.67
CA GLY A 303 6.56 7.28 15.75
C GLY A 303 6.07 8.43 14.87
N HIS A 304 5.77 9.58 15.47
CA HIS A 304 5.19 10.70 14.75
C HIS A 304 6.16 11.33 13.76
N VAL A 305 7.41 11.58 14.19
CA VAL A 305 8.46 12.13 13.32
C VAL A 305 8.75 11.20 12.15
N SER A 306 8.79 9.89 12.40
CA SER A 306 9.07 8.89 11.36
C SER A 306 7.91 8.74 10.40
N TYR A 307 6.68 8.80 10.90
CA TYR A 307 5.48 8.85 10.06
C TYR A 307 5.45 10.11 9.19
N GLU A 308 5.77 11.28 9.73
CA GLU A 308 5.84 12.53 8.97
C GLU A 308 6.95 12.48 7.91
N ALA A 309 8.12 11.96 8.25
CA ALA A 309 9.20 11.71 7.30
C ALA A 309 8.74 10.75 6.18
N ALA A 310 8.20 9.59 6.52
CA ALA A 310 7.68 8.61 5.55
C ALA A 310 6.62 9.22 4.63
N ARG A 311 5.72 10.05 5.18
CA ARG A 311 4.69 10.75 4.43
C ARG A 311 5.29 11.79 3.47
N SER A 312 6.28 12.56 3.91
CA SER A 312 6.97 13.57 3.08
C SER A 312 7.75 12.97 1.92
N VAL A 313 8.22 11.71 2.04
CA VAL A 313 8.91 11.00 0.95
C VAL A 313 7.98 10.04 0.19
N HIS A 314 6.66 10.24 0.29
CA HIS A 314 5.63 9.46 -0.39
C HIS A 314 5.75 7.93 -0.22
N MET A 315 6.34 7.43 0.87
CA MET A 315 6.51 5.99 1.07
C MET A 315 5.17 5.24 1.18
N PHE A 316 4.11 5.93 1.57
CA PHE A 316 2.76 5.36 1.60
C PHE A 316 1.99 5.52 0.28
N ASN A 317 2.59 6.14 -0.74
CA ASN A 317 2.01 6.12 -2.08
C ASN A 317 2.29 4.73 -2.68
N PRO A 318 1.26 3.90 -2.91
CA PRO A 318 1.46 2.60 -3.51
C PRO A 318 2.17 2.70 -4.87
N ALA A 319 2.00 3.79 -5.62
CA ALA A 319 2.71 4.00 -6.88
C ALA A 319 4.23 4.22 -6.70
N SER A 320 4.69 4.54 -5.49
CA SER A 320 6.10 4.76 -5.18
C SER A 320 6.78 3.53 -4.58
N THR A 321 6.04 2.62 -3.94
CA THR A 321 6.57 1.42 -3.27
C THR A 321 6.13 0.09 -3.87
N SER A 322 5.09 0.11 -4.70
CA SER A 322 4.69 -0.99 -5.57
C SER A 322 5.30 -0.78 -6.94
N ARG A 323 6.10 -1.74 -7.38
CA ARG A 323 6.64 -1.79 -8.74
C ARG A 323 5.94 -2.90 -9.50
N ILE A 324 5.39 -2.54 -10.65
CA ILE A 324 5.00 -3.50 -11.67
C ILE A 324 6.10 -3.42 -12.71
N PHE A 325 6.90 -4.48 -12.80
CA PHE A 325 7.87 -4.66 -13.86
C PHE A 325 7.20 -5.50 -14.94
N CYS A 326 6.83 -4.81 -16.03
CA CYS A 326 6.49 -5.46 -17.28
C CYS A 326 7.76 -5.41 -18.14
N TRP A 327 8.39 -6.54 -18.38
CA TRP A 327 9.37 -6.61 -19.47
C TRP A 327 8.56 -6.90 -20.72
N GLN A 328 8.42 -5.88 -21.56
CA GLN A 328 7.76 -6.04 -22.84
C GLN A 328 8.77 -6.62 -23.83
N ASP A 329 8.34 -7.63 -24.60
CA ASP A 329 9.03 -8.18 -25.77
C ASP A 329 9.00 -7.18 -26.95
N ASP A 330 9.27 -5.90 -26.69
CA ASP A 330 9.01 -4.90 -27.72
C ASP A 330 10.08 -4.88 -28.82
N ASP A 331 11.26 -5.51 -28.64
CA ASP A 331 12.25 -5.71 -29.72
C ASP A 331 13.12 -6.96 -29.46
N GLU A 332 13.16 -7.93 -30.40
CA GLU A 332 13.85 -9.23 -30.27
C GLU A 332 15.39 -9.15 -30.18
N ASP A 333 16.01 -7.95 -30.20
CA ASP A 333 17.45 -7.79 -30.42
C ASP A 333 18.24 -7.02 -29.34
N ASP A 334 17.61 -6.44 -28.29
CA ASP A 334 18.32 -5.61 -27.29
C ASP A 334 18.47 -6.30 -25.91
N ASP A 335 19.28 -7.37 -25.86
CA ASP A 335 19.68 -8.08 -24.63
C ASP A 335 20.29 -7.14 -23.55
N ASP A 336 20.86 -6.01 -23.96
CA ASP A 336 21.51 -5.05 -23.07
C ASP A 336 20.50 -4.30 -22.17
N ASP A 337 19.29 -4.03 -22.66
CA ASP A 337 18.27 -3.28 -21.90
C ASP A 337 17.64 -4.14 -20.79
N GLU A 338 17.47 -5.45 -21.03
CA GLU A 338 17.00 -6.40 -20.02
C GLU A 338 17.94 -6.45 -18.80
N GLU A 339 19.25 -6.50 -19.06
CA GLU A 339 20.26 -6.59 -18.00
C GLU A 339 20.32 -5.31 -17.17
N VAL A 340 20.16 -4.14 -17.80
CA VAL A 340 20.10 -2.84 -17.12
C VAL A 340 18.86 -2.75 -16.22
N GLU A 341 17.69 -3.15 -16.71
CA GLU A 341 16.46 -3.13 -15.91
C GLU A 341 16.49 -4.17 -14.77
N LEU A 342 17.06 -5.35 -14.99
CA LEU A 342 17.26 -6.32 -13.91
C LEU A 342 18.26 -5.80 -12.86
N ALA A 343 19.40 -5.24 -13.28
CA ALA A 343 20.38 -4.68 -12.34
C ALA A 343 19.77 -3.58 -11.47
N LYS A 344 18.94 -2.72 -12.07
CA LYS A 344 18.17 -1.68 -11.38
C LYS A 344 17.15 -2.28 -10.41
N LEU A 345 16.40 -3.31 -10.82
CA LEU A 345 15.49 -4.04 -9.93
C LEU A 345 16.23 -4.65 -8.72
N LEU A 346 17.36 -5.32 -8.96
CA LEU A 346 18.18 -5.91 -7.90
C LEU A 346 18.69 -4.83 -6.93
N GLN A 347 19.06 -3.65 -7.43
CA GLN A 347 19.44 -2.51 -6.60
C GLN A 347 18.25 -1.96 -5.79
N GLU A 348 17.06 -1.85 -6.37
CA GLU A 348 15.84 -1.42 -5.66
C GLU A 348 15.45 -2.40 -4.55
N ILE A 349 15.59 -3.71 -4.79
CA ILE A 349 15.39 -4.76 -3.77
C ILE A 349 16.43 -4.64 -2.66
N ALA A 350 17.71 -4.53 -3.02
CA ALA A 350 18.80 -4.44 -2.06
C ALA A 350 18.75 -3.17 -1.18
N THR A 351 18.14 -2.10 -1.68
CA THR A 351 17.94 -0.84 -0.95
C THR A 351 16.63 -0.80 -0.16
N GLY A 352 15.74 -1.80 -0.35
CA GLY A 352 14.45 -1.87 0.32
C GLY A 352 13.41 -0.85 -0.19
N VAL A 353 13.64 -0.24 -1.35
CA VAL A 353 12.69 0.69 -1.98
C VAL A 353 11.45 -0.07 -2.46
N THR A 354 11.66 -1.25 -3.02
CA THR A 354 10.60 -2.10 -3.56
C THR A 354 10.10 -3.05 -2.48
N THR A 355 8.90 -2.78 -1.98
CA THR A 355 8.21 -3.63 -0.98
C THR A 355 7.15 -4.52 -1.62
N ARG A 356 6.73 -4.22 -2.85
CA ARG A 356 5.90 -5.10 -3.67
C ARG A 356 6.43 -5.13 -5.10
N LEU A 357 6.63 -6.33 -5.60
CA LEU A 357 7.13 -6.59 -6.94
C LEU A 357 6.12 -7.45 -7.69
N THR A 358 5.58 -6.94 -8.78
CA THR A 358 4.88 -7.76 -9.76
C THR A 358 5.79 -7.92 -10.97
N LEU A 359 6.18 -9.15 -11.29
CA LEU A 359 6.89 -9.50 -12.50
C LEU A 359 5.84 -10.02 -13.48
N ASP A 360 5.61 -9.30 -14.58
CA ASP A 360 4.67 -9.70 -15.63
C ASP A 360 5.43 -9.96 -16.93
N TYR A 361 5.19 -11.10 -17.57
CA TYR A 361 5.77 -11.51 -18.87
C TYR A 361 7.31 -11.41 -18.98
N SER A 362 8.09 -11.60 -17.90
CA SER A 362 9.53 -11.37 -18.00
C SER A 362 10.33 -12.45 -18.74
N THR A 363 10.90 -12.06 -19.88
CA THR A 363 11.88 -12.81 -20.68
C THR A 363 13.24 -12.94 -20.06
N ALA A 364 13.78 -11.91 -19.40
CA ALA A 364 15.07 -12.07 -18.74
C ALA A 364 15.02 -13.09 -17.59
N LEU A 365 13.84 -13.50 -17.09
CA LEU A 365 13.71 -14.59 -16.13
C LEU A 365 13.78 -15.95 -16.81
N TRP A 366 13.86 -16.03 -18.14
CA TRP A 366 14.13 -17.27 -18.86
C TRP A 366 15.58 -17.72 -18.65
N LYS A 367 16.49 -16.75 -18.44
CA LYS A 367 17.91 -17.00 -18.13
C LYS A 367 18.03 -17.50 -16.68
N PRO A 368 18.49 -18.75 -16.42
CA PRO A 368 18.62 -19.29 -15.06
C PRO A 368 19.53 -18.44 -14.16
N GLU A 369 20.49 -17.73 -14.75
CA GLU A 369 21.39 -16.81 -14.05
C GLU A 369 20.63 -15.63 -13.43
N ASN A 370 19.65 -15.08 -14.15
CA ASN A 370 18.83 -13.97 -13.67
C ASN A 370 17.83 -14.44 -12.60
N GLN A 371 17.25 -15.63 -12.79
CA GLN A 371 16.47 -16.30 -11.73
C GLN A 371 17.29 -16.44 -10.44
N LYS A 372 18.53 -16.91 -10.55
CA LYS A 372 19.43 -17.07 -9.41
C LYS A 372 19.77 -15.72 -8.75
N ARG A 373 20.15 -14.70 -9.52
CA ARG A 373 20.46 -13.35 -9.00
C ARG A 373 19.28 -12.74 -8.26
N LEU A 374 18.07 -12.87 -8.81
CA LEU A 374 16.87 -12.38 -8.19
C LEU A 374 16.53 -13.15 -6.90
N ALA A 375 16.68 -14.48 -6.93
CA ALA A 375 16.47 -15.31 -5.74
C ALA A 375 17.51 -14.99 -4.64
N ASP A 376 18.77 -14.77 -5.00
CA ASP A 376 19.85 -14.35 -4.09
C ASP A 376 19.55 -12.97 -3.49
N ALA A 377 19.06 -12.02 -4.29
CA ALA A 377 18.63 -10.71 -3.79
C ALA A 377 17.44 -10.83 -2.82
N PHE A 378 16.51 -11.74 -3.06
CA PHE A 378 15.43 -12.04 -2.11
C PHE A 378 15.92 -12.75 -0.85
N ALA A 379 17.03 -13.47 -0.92
CA ALA A 379 17.63 -14.15 0.23
C ALA A 379 18.50 -13.21 1.09
N ASP A 380 18.87 -12.03 0.57
CA ASP A 380 19.62 -11.03 1.33
C ASP A 380 18.79 -10.57 2.55
N ARG A 381 19.40 -10.57 3.74
CA ARG A 381 18.77 -10.15 5.00
C ARG A 381 18.25 -8.70 4.98
N ARG A 382 18.68 -7.91 4.01
CA ARG A 382 18.26 -6.51 3.81
C ARG A 382 17.03 -6.38 2.90
N CYS A 383 16.60 -7.46 2.25
CA CYS A 383 15.42 -7.46 1.40
C CYS A 383 14.16 -7.14 2.23
N SER A 384 13.47 -6.05 1.91
CA SER A 384 12.21 -5.65 2.55
C SER A 384 10.98 -5.99 1.70
N LEU A 385 11.13 -6.94 0.76
CA LEU A 385 10.09 -7.27 -0.19
C LEU A 385 8.98 -8.08 0.49
N LEU A 386 7.80 -7.47 0.65
CA LEU A 386 6.65 -8.07 1.33
C LEU A 386 5.78 -8.90 0.37
N CYS A 387 5.83 -8.63 -0.93
CA CYS A 387 5.00 -9.31 -1.91
C CYS A 387 5.73 -9.47 -3.23
N ILE A 388 5.74 -10.69 -3.76
CA ILE A 388 6.13 -11.01 -5.13
C ILE A 388 4.89 -11.53 -5.83
N SER A 389 4.57 -10.99 -7.00
CA SER A 389 3.55 -11.53 -7.89
C SER A 389 4.24 -11.94 -9.18
N LEU A 390 4.39 -13.23 -9.42
CA LEU A 390 4.88 -13.77 -10.69
C LEU A 390 3.66 -13.96 -11.60
N ARG A 391 3.55 -13.12 -12.62
CA ARG A 391 2.50 -13.16 -13.64
C ARG A 391 3.10 -13.56 -14.97
N SER A 392 2.63 -14.67 -15.56
CA SER A 392 3.05 -15.11 -16.90
C SER A 392 4.58 -15.18 -17.11
N CYS A 393 5.34 -15.40 -16.03
CA CYS A 393 6.81 -15.49 -16.06
C CYS A 393 7.23 -16.93 -16.36
N ARG A 394 8.24 -17.15 -17.22
CA ARG A 394 8.86 -18.48 -17.35
C ARG A 394 9.96 -18.68 -16.31
N CYS A 395 9.59 -18.66 -15.04
CA CYS A 395 10.48 -19.10 -13.97
C CYS A 395 10.36 -20.62 -13.79
N GLY A 396 11.49 -21.33 -13.70
CA GLY A 396 11.49 -22.78 -13.47
C GLY A 396 11.22 -23.14 -12.00
N ASP A 397 10.96 -24.42 -11.72
CA ASP A 397 10.79 -24.91 -10.35
C ASP A 397 11.96 -24.58 -9.45
N ASP A 398 13.17 -24.52 -10.03
CA ASP A 398 14.39 -24.20 -9.28
C ASP A 398 14.38 -22.74 -8.82
N PHE A 399 13.77 -21.81 -9.55
CA PHE A 399 13.57 -20.44 -9.06
C PHE A 399 12.60 -20.40 -7.88
N ILE A 400 11.48 -21.12 -7.99
CA ILE A 400 10.49 -21.21 -6.92
C ILE A 400 11.18 -21.85 -5.69
N ASP A 401 11.92 -22.94 -5.87
CA ASP A 401 12.70 -23.58 -4.80
C ASP A 401 13.70 -22.60 -4.18
N MET A 402 14.50 -21.89 -4.98
CA MET A 402 15.43 -20.89 -4.44
C MET A 402 14.73 -19.77 -3.66
N CYS A 403 13.51 -19.38 -4.05
CA CYS A 403 12.72 -18.36 -3.37
C CYS A 403 12.08 -18.87 -2.07
N LEU A 404 11.59 -20.12 -2.07
CA LEU A 404 10.76 -20.66 -0.99
C LEU A 404 11.54 -21.53 0.00
N ASN A 405 12.67 -22.12 -0.39
CA ASN A 405 13.41 -23.07 0.43
C ASN A 405 13.85 -22.46 1.75
N GLN A 406 13.16 -22.86 2.82
CA GLN A 406 13.35 -22.39 4.18
C GLN A 406 14.70 -22.81 4.77
N GLU A 407 15.25 -23.96 4.37
CA GLU A 407 16.55 -24.44 4.86
C GLU A 407 17.70 -23.52 4.44
N ARG A 408 17.57 -22.87 3.28
CA ARG A 408 18.51 -21.83 2.83
C ARG A 408 18.27 -20.48 3.50
N ARG A 409 17.15 -20.32 4.21
CA ARG A 409 16.64 -19.03 4.69
C ARG A 409 16.02 -19.13 6.11
N PRO A 410 16.69 -19.72 7.10
CA PRO A 410 16.10 -19.88 8.44
C PRO A 410 15.64 -18.53 9.01
N HIS A 411 16.42 -17.47 8.84
CA HIS A 411 16.10 -16.15 9.43
C HIS A 411 15.06 -15.30 8.67
N VAL A 412 14.69 -15.67 7.43
CA VAL A 412 13.72 -14.89 6.63
C VAL A 412 12.29 -15.42 6.85
N TRP A 413 12.16 -16.69 7.23
CA TRP A 413 10.88 -17.40 7.32
C TRP A 413 10.65 -18.10 8.65
N GLU A 414 11.65 -18.23 9.52
CA GLU A 414 11.37 -18.56 10.92
C GLU A 414 10.41 -17.50 11.45
N GLU A 415 9.28 -17.95 11.98
CA GLU A 415 8.52 -17.22 12.98
C GLU A 415 9.50 -16.92 14.12
N GLN A 416 10.25 -15.82 14.00
CA GLN A 416 10.71 -15.16 15.20
C GLN A 416 9.41 -14.83 15.93
N GLU A 417 9.28 -15.31 17.18
CA GLU A 417 8.10 -15.18 18.06
C GLU A 417 7.56 -13.73 18.18
N THR A 418 8.22 -12.77 17.53
CA THR A 418 7.99 -11.34 17.58
C THR A 418 7.84 -10.65 16.21
N GLU A 419 7.75 -11.34 15.07
CA GLU A 419 7.60 -10.65 13.78
C GLU A 419 6.99 -11.55 12.69
N ILE A 420 5.69 -11.42 12.39
CA ILE A 420 5.11 -12.06 11.21
C ILE A 420 5.23 -11.09 10.02
N VAL A 421 6.39 -11.11 9.34
CA VAL A 421 6.53 -10.47 8.03
C VAL A 421 5.94 -11.41 7.00
N TYR A 422 4.71 -11.14 6.55
CA TYR A 422 4.06 -11.95 5.52
C TYR A 422 4.72 -11.67 4.16
N HIS A 423 5.58 -12.56 3.71
CA HIS A 423 6.00 -12.61 2.31
C HIS A 423 4.92 -13.32 1.48
N THR A 424 4.18 -12.56 0.68
CA THR A 424 3.16 -13.12 -0.22
C THR A 424 3.82 -13.44 -1.56
N VAL A 425 3.78 -14.70 -2.02
CA VAL A 425 4.18 -15.05 -3.38
C VAL A 425 2.91 -15.40 -4.15
N ARG A 426 2.45 -14.47 -4.98
CA ARG A 426 1.32 -14.69 -5.88
C ARG A 426 1.83 -15.29 -7.16
N LEU A 427 1.25 -16.41 -7.56
CA LEU A 427 1.44 -16.97 -8.89
C LEU A 427 0.17 -16.69 -9.66
N GLY A 428 0.22 -15.73 -10.59
CA GLY A 428 -0.87 -15.45 -11.49
C GLY A 428 -0.51 -15.88 -12.90
N SER A 429 -1.48 -16.39 -13.65
CA SER A 429 -1.36 -16.53 -15.10
C SER A 429 -2.31 -15.49 -15.70
N ILE A 430 -1.80 -14.49 -16.43
CA ILE A 430 -2.65 -13.69 -17.31
C ILE A 430 -2.56 -14.31 -18.71
N LEU A 431 -3.72 -14.73 -19.17
CA LEU A 431 -4.08 -15.20 -20.51
C LEU A 431 -3.22 -14.62 -21.65
N HIS A 432 -2.37 -15.48 -22.21
CA HIS A 432 -2.17 -15.56 -23.66
C HIS A 432 -2.06 -17.04 -24.06
N GLU A 433 -2.89 -17.44 -25.02
CA GLU A 433 -2.91 -18.78 -25.62
C GLU A 433 -1.50 -19.15 -26.11
N GLY A 434 -0.89 -20.20 -25.52
CA GLY A 434 0.24 -20.90 -26.14
C GLY A 434 1.53 -21.04 -25.33
N THR A 435 1.74 -20.33 -24.22
CA THR A 435 3.00 -20.43 -23.44
C THR A 435 2.79 -20.33 -21.93
N ALA A 436 1.96 -21.21 -21.36
CA ALA A 436 1.95 -21.42 -19.91
C ALA A 436 3.32 -21.93 -19.46
N GLY A 437 4.01 -21.16 -18.62
CA GLY A 437 5.20 -21.64 -17.90
C GLY A 437 4.79 -22.86 -17.07
N ARG A 438 5.24 -24.05 -17.45
CA ARG A 438 4.92 -25.29 -16.73
C ARG A 438 5.60 -25.24 -15.36
N ILE A 439 4.86 -24.91 -14.30
CA ILE A 439 5.24 -25.34 -12.96
C ILE A 439 5.16 -26.87 -13.00
N SER A 440 6.27 -27.55 -12.77
CA SER A 440 6.24 -29.01 -12.80
C SER A 440 5.57 -29.54 -11.53
N GLN A 441 5.32 -30.84 -11.51
CA GLN A 441 4.88 -31.55 -10.30
C GLN A 441 5.77 -31.22 -9.08
N LYS A 442 7.09 -30.99 -9.29
CA LYS A 442 8.02 -30.57 -8.24
C LYS A 442 7.65 -29.21 -7.69
N GLY A 443 7.34 -28.23 -8.54
CA GLY A 443 6.95 -26.88 -8.14
C GLY A 443 5.61 -26.85 -7.39
N VAL A 444 4.60 -27.62 -7.84
CA VAL A 444 3.31 -27.76 -7.13
C VAL A 444 3.51 -28.39 -5.74
N LYS A 445 4.28 -29.48 -5.66
CA LYS A 445 4.65 -30.11 -4.37
C LYS A 445 5.35 -29.14 -3.44
N LEU A 446 6.29 -28.36 -3.99
CA LEU A 446 7.02 -27.36 -3.23
C LEU A 446 6.07 -26.28 -2.69
N LEU A 447 5.19 -25.72 -3.53
CA LEU A 447 4.21 -24.71 -3.11
C LEU A 447 3.30 -25.21 -1.99
N LEU A 448 2.76 -26.43 -2.14
CA LEU A 448 1.89 -27.04 -1.14
C LEU A 448 2.66 -27.36 0.16
N SER A 449 3.90 -27.83 0.07
CA SER A 449 4.74 -28.09 1.26
C SER A 449 5.00 -26.83 2.11
N HIS A 450 4.98 -25.64 1.50
CA HIS A 450 5.17 -24.35 2.18
C HIS A 450 3.85 -23.63 2.54
N GLY A 451 2.70 -24.12 2.06
CA GLY A 451 1.38 -23.49 2.22
C GLY A 451 0.84 -23.47 3.65
N ASN A 452 1.38 -24.30 4.56
CA ASN A 452 0.95 -24.37 5.96
C ASN A 452 1.61 -23.38 6.90
N THR A 453 2.73 -22.75 6.54
CA THR A 453 3.54 -21.97 7.50
C THR A 453 3.76 -20.52 7.08
N SER A 454 3.91 -20.18 5.79
CA SER A 454 4.29 -18.80 5.45
C SER A 454 3.92 -18.30 4.06
N LEU A 455 3.30 -19.11 3.20
CA LEU A 455 2.92 -18.67 1.86
C LEU A 455 1.41 -18.60 1.67
N ARG A 456 0.89 -17.38 1.55
CA ARG A 456 -0.29 -17.14 0.73
C ARG A 456 0.13 -17.27 -0.74
N VAL A 457 0.24 -18.51 -1.23
CA VAL A 457 0.18 -18.83 -2.69
C VAL A 457 -1.18 -18.44 -3.25
N LEU A 458 -2.13 -18.31 -2.34
CA LEU A 458 -3.45 -17.78 -2.57
C LEU A 458 -3.37 -16.27 -2.76
N ASP A 459 -4.24 -15.69 -3.59
CA ASP A 459 -4.46 -14.25 -3.51
C ASP A 459 -4.83 -13.83 -2.06
N LEU A 460 -4.97 -12.52 -1.79
CA LEU A 460 -5.34 -12.06 -0.45
C LEU A 460 -6.72 -12.58 0.03
N GLU A 461 -7.47 -13.27 -0.83
CA GLU A 461 -8.83 -13.78 -0.63
C GLU A 461 -8.86 -15.31 -0.49
N GLY A 462 -7.72 -16.01 -0.55
CA GLY A 462 -7.69 -17.46 -0.35
C GLY A 462 -7.92 -18.27 -1.63
N CYS A 463 -7.71 -17.69 -2.82
CA CYS A 463 -7.85 -18.39 -4.11
C CYS A 463 -6.56 -19.04 -4.63
N LEU A 464 -6.58 -20.36 -4.88
CA LEU A 464 -5.55 -21.08 -5.64
C LEU A 464 -5.98 -21.17 -7.10
N ASP A 465 -5.38 -20.33 -7.95
CA ASP A 465 -5.73 -20.27 -9.38
C ASP A 465 -4.77 -21.06 -10.27
N LEU A 466 -5.28 -22.12 -10.92
CA LEU A 466 -4.53 -23.00 -11.81
C LEU A 466 -5.14 -23.11 -13.22
N ASP A 467 -6.00 -22.17 -13.64
CA ASP A 467 -6.85 -22.20 -14.86
C ASP A 467 -6.12 -22.49 -16.21
N TRP A 468 -4.79 -22.52 -16.26
CA TRP A 468 -4.01 -22.64 -17.53
C TRP A 468 -2.85 -23.64 -17.48
N TYR A 469 -2.81 -24.53 -16.48
CA TYR A 469 -1.81 -25.59 -16.43
C TYR A 469 -2.31 -26.87 -17.09
N GLU A 470 -2.17 -26.96 -18.41
CA GLU A 470 -2.62 -28.13 -19.18
C GLU A 470 -2.07 -29.45 -18.62
N ASN A 471 -2.97 -30.44 -18.48
CA ASN A 471 -2.67 -31.83 -18.10
C ASN A 471 -2.06 -32.04 -16.70
N CYS A 472 -2.23 -31.10 -15.77
CA CYS A 472 -1.76 -31.27 -14.38
C CYS A 472 -2.90 -31.47 -13.36
N GLY A 473 -4.17 -31.34 -13.74
CA GLY A 473 -5.30 -31.27 -12.80
C GLY A 473 -5.36 -32.46 -11.84
N ASP A 474 -5.24 -33.68 -12.36
CA ASP A 474 -5.24 -34.89 -11.52
C ASP A 474 -4.01 -35.01 -10.61
N GLU A 475 -2.87 -34.49 -11.05
CA GLU A 475 -1.62 -34.51 -10.28
C GLU A 475 -1.64 -33.48 -9.15
N VAL A 476 -2.20 -32.30 -9.42
CA VAL A 476 -2.48 -31.27 -8.41
C VAL A 476 -3.38 -31.87 -7.34
N VAL A 477 -4.48 -32.52 -7.72
CA VAL A 477 -5.37 -33.19 -6.78
C VAL A 477 -4.65 -34.25 -5.96
N SER A 478 -3.87 -35.13 -6.60
CA SER A 478 -3.07 -36.13 -5.88
C SER A 478 -2.07 -35.50 -4.91
N THR A 479 -1.52 -34.33 -5.24
CA THR A 479 -0.57 -33.63 -4.37
C THR A 479 -1.28 -32.98 -3.19
N ILE A 480 -2.46 -32.38 -3.41
CA ILE A 480 -3.33 -31.87 -2.36
C ILE A 480 -3.73 -33.01 -1.40
N GLU A 481 -4.18 -34.15 -1.94
CA GLU A 481 -4.51 -35.35 -1.14
C GLU A 481 -3.34 -35.80 -0.26
N ALA A 482 -2.14 -35.92 -0.84
CA ALA A 482 -0.94 -36.33 -0.10
C ALA A 482 -0.55 -35.31 0.98
N HIS A 483 -0.70 -34.02 0.70
CA HIS A 483 -0.44 -32.96 1.65
C HIS A 483 -1.44 -32.98 2.81
N ILE A 484 -2.74 -33.14 2.52
CA ILE A 484 -3.79 -33.27 3.52
C ILE A 484 -3.53 -34.49 4.41
N ALA A 485 -3.19 -35.65 3.82
CA ALA A 485 -2.84 -36.85 4.58
C ALA A 485 -1.67 -36.57 5.54
N THR A 486 -0.62 -35.90 5.06
CA THR A 486 0.53 -35.50 5.89
C THR A 486 0.11 -34.55 7.02
N CYS A 487 -0.76 -33.57 6.76
CA CYS A 487 -1.26 -32.64 7.79
C CYS A 487 -2.05 -33.38 8.87
N LEU A 488 -2.92 -34.30 8.48
CA LEU A 488 -3.74 -35.10 9.38
C LEU A 488 -2.89 -36.03 10.24
N GLU A 489 -1.86 -36.66 9.67
CA GLU A 489 -0.87 -37.45 10.42
C GLU A 489 -0.12 -36.59 11.45
N GLN A 490 0.13 -35.32 11.13
CA GLN A 490 0.77 -34.35 12.03
C GLN A 490 -0.21 -33.67 13.02
N GLY A 491 -1.50 -33.98 12.97
CA GLY A 491 -2.53 -33.31 13.79
C GLY A 491 -2.74 -31.83 13.45
N LYS A 492 -2.34 -31.39 12.25
CA LYS A 492 -2.51 -30.02 11.76
C LYS A 492 -3.77 -29.90 10.91
N ALA A 493 -4.41 -28.73 10.96
CA ALA A 493 -5.51 -28.41 10.07
C ALA A 493 -4.99 -28.31 8.62
N PRO A 494 -5.50 -29.11 7.67
CA PRO A 494 -5.10 -29.02 6.27
C PRO A 494 -5.62 -27.71 5.64
N LEU A 495 -4.73 -26.96 4.98
CA LEU A 495 -5.05 -25.80 4.13
C LEU A 495 -6.11 -24.85 4.73
N PRO A 496 -5.92 -24.33 5.96
CA PRO A 496 -6.96 -23.62 6.71
C PRO A 496 -7.36 -22.25 6.12
N GLN A 497 -6.69 -21.80 5.05
CA GLN A 497 -6.94 -20.52 4.40
C GLN A 497 -7.45 -20.65 2.95
N LEU A 498 -7.57 -21.88 2.42
CA LEU A 498 -8.05 -22.10 1.06
C LEU A 498 -9.57 -21.86 0.98
N GLN A 499 -9.97 -20.79 0.29
CA GLN A 499 -11.37 -20.40 0.08
C GLN A 499 -11.85 -20.69 -1.34
N GLU A 500 -10.95 -20.61 -2.32
CA GLU A 500 -11.26 -20.89 -3.72
C GLU A 500 -10.18 -21.77 -4.37
N LEU A 501 -10.60 -22.72 -5.20
CA LEU A 501 -9.74 -23.61 -5.97
C LEU A 501 -10.16 -23.59 -7.44
N ASN A 502 -9.38 -22.94 -8.31
CA ASN A 502 -9.64 -22.92 -9.75
C ASN A 502 -8.77 -23.95 -10.48
N LEU A 503 -9.42 -24.93 -11.10
CA LEU A 503 -8.86 -26.06 -11.85
C LEU A 503 -9.37 -26.12 -13.29
N LYS A 504 -9.97 -25.04 -13.80
CA LYS A 504 -10.34 -24.94 -15.22
C LYS A 504 -9.12 -25.15 -16.12
N SER A 505 -9.34 -25.70 -17.29
CA SER A 505 -8.33 -26.01 -18.32
C SER A 505 -7.09 -26.79 -17.82
N THR A 506 -7.13 -27.40 -16.62
CA THR A 506 -6.00 -28.16 -16.07
C THR A 506 -5.92 -29.58 -16.62
N GLY A 507 -6.90 -30.02 -17.42
CA GLY A 507 -7.05 -31.42 -17.79
C GLY A 507 -7.46 -32.31 -16.60
N LEU A 508 -8.12 -31.74 -15.58
CA LEU A 508 -8.69 -32.50 -14.46
C LEU A 508 -9.64 -33.57 -14.99
N THR A 509 -9.46 -34.83 -14.57
CA THR A 509 -10.35 -35.90 -15.00
C THR A 509 -11.57 -36.00 -14.07
N PRO A 510 -12.65 -36.71 -14.47
CA PRO A 510 -13.75 -37.01 -13.56
C PRO A 510 -13.32 -37.72 -12.28
N SER A 511 -12.22 -38.49 -12.32
CA SER A 511 -11.65 -39.13 -11.14
C SER A 511 -10.95 -38.13 -10.22
N GLY A 512 -10.27 -37.10 -10.77
CA GLY A 512 -9.75 -35.97 -10.00
C GLY A 512 -10.86 -35.16 -9.33
N ALA A 513 -11.90 -34.79 -10.08
CA ALA A 513 -13.04 -34.04 -9.56
C ALA A 513 -13.76 -34.78 -8.42
N LYS A 514 -13.97 -36.10 -8.57
CA LYS A 514 -14.57 -36.93 -7.52
C LYS A 514 -13.73 -36.91 -6.23
N ARG A 515 -12.42 -36.99 -6.34
CA ARG A 515 -11.51 -36.97 -5.19
C ARG A 515 -11.60 -35.66 -4.41
N ILE A 516 -11.72 -34.52 -5.09
CA ILE A 516 -11.94 -33.22 -4.44
C ILE A 516 -13.26 -33.20 -3.68
N ALA A 517 -14.34 -33.70 -4.29
CA ALA A 517 -15.64 -33.81 -3.64
C ALA A 517 -15.56 -34.69 -2.37
N ASP A 518 -14.90 -35.85 -2.46
CA ASP A 518 -14.70 -36.75 -1.31
C ASP A 518 -13.92 -36.06 -0.17
N MET A 519 -12.90 -35.23 -0.49
CA MET A 519 -12.15 -34.45 0.51
C MET A 519 -13.03 -33.40 1.20
N GLN A 520 -13.89 -32.71 0.43
CA GLN A 520 -14.81 -31.70 0.96
C GLN A 520 -15.88 -32.34 1.85
N GLU A 521 -16.46 -33.47 1.45
CA GLU A 521 -17.43 -34.23 2.25
C GLU A 521 -16.84 -34.71 3.59
N ARG A 522 -15.56 -35.06 3.60
CA ARG A 522 -14.82 -35.45 4.82
C ARG A 522 -14.44 -34.26 5.71
N GLY A 523 -14.78 -33.03 5.33
CA GLY A 523 -14.40 -31.81 6.06
C GLY A 523 -12.91 -31.53 6.04
N GLN A 524 -12.16 -32.10 5.08
CA GLN A 524 -10.71 -31.91 4.97
C GLN A 524 -10.35 -30.58 4.28
N LEU A 525 -11.34 -29.86 3.76
CA LEU A 525 -11.21 -28.53 3.15
C LEU A 525 -12.26 -27.58 3.75
N PRO A 526 -12.19 -27.27 5.06
CA PRO A 526 -13.31 -26.68 5.81
C PRO A 526 -13.64 -25.23 5.43
N GLN A 527 -12.70 -24.51 4.80
CA GLN A 527 -12.88 -23.12 4.38
C GLN A 527 -13.12 -22.97 2.87
N LEU A 528 -13.08 -24.07 2.09
CA LEU A 528 -13.23 -24.03 0.64
C LEU A 528 -14.69 -23.75 0.26
N GLN A 529 -14.94 -22.57 -0.29
CA GLN A 529 -16.26 -22.07 -0.68
C GLN A 529 -16.54 -22.31 -2.17
N THR A 530 -15.53 -22.09 -3.02
CA THR A 530 -15.68 -22.11 -4.48
C THR A 530 -14.69 -23.08 -5.11
N ILE A 531 -15.18 -23.91 -6.04
CA ILE A 531 -14.33 -24.74 -6.89
C ILE A 531 -14.71 -24.47 -8.34
N LEU A 532 -13.77 -23.92 -9.11
CA LEU A 532 -13.95 -23.66 -10.52
C LEU A 532 -13.35 -24.84 -11.31
N MET A 533 -14.15 -25.51 -12.13
CA MET A 533 -13.72 -26.62 -12.99
C MET A 533 -14.31 -26.44 -14.39
N ASP A 534 -13.79 -27.16 -15.38
CA ASP A 534 -14.35 -27.16 -16.73
C ASP A 534 -15.81 -27.62 -16.75
N GLU A 535 -16.66 -26.96 -17.54
CA GLU A 535 -18.12 -27.17 -17.57
C GLU A 535 -18.56 -28.61 -17.91
N ASP A 536 -17.67 -29.41 -18.50
CA ASP A 536 -17.94 -30.79 -18.88
C ASP A 536 -17.73 -31.78 -17.73
N LEU A 537 -17.05 -31.37 -16.65
CA LEU A 537 -16.82 -32.17 -15.44
C LEU A 537 -17.91 -31.98 -14.37
N THR A 538 -18.65 -30.88 -14.44
CA THR A 538 -19.71 -30.53 -13.46
C THR A 538 -21.07 -31.13 -13.80
N LYS A 539 -21.23 -31.66 -15.02
CA LYS A 539 -22.46 -32.35 -15.46
C LYS A 539 -22.39 -33.83 -15.04
N PRO A 540 -23.45 -34.41 -14.44
CA PRO A 540 -23.48 -35.84 -14.17
C PRO A 540 -23.27 -36.62 -15.48
N PRO A 541 -22.56 -37.76 -15.45
CA PRO A 541 -22.26 -38.52 -16.66
C PRO A 541 -23.55 -38.80 -17.42
N ARG A 542 -23.64 -38.32 -18.67
CA ARG A 542 -24.77 -38.62 -19.55
C ARG A 542 -24.85 -40.14 -19.66
N ARG A 543 -25.92 -40.75 -19.14
CA ARG A 543 -26.20 -42.17 -19.34
C ARG A 543 -26.29 -42.43 -20.84
N VAL A 544 -25.24 -43.00 -21.41
CA VAL A 544 -25.28 -43.58 -22.75
C VAL A 544 -26.16 -44.82 -22.63
N GLY A 545 -27.39 -44.73 -23.11
CA GLY A 545 -28.28 -45.89 -23.20
C GLY A 545 -27.64 -46.98 -24.07
N PRO A 546 -27.93 -48.27 -23.79
CA PRO A 546 -27.45 -49.36 -24.64
C PRO A 546 -27.97 -49.15 -26.08
N LYS A 547 -27.10 -49.38 -27.06
CA LYS A 547 -27.45 -49.42 -28.49
C LYS A 547 -28.37 -50.59 -28.80
#